data_AF-A0A836HIT8-F1
#
_entry.id   AF-A0A836HIT8-F1
#
_cell.length_a   1.000
_cell.length_b   1.000
_cell.length_c   1.000
_cell.angle_alpha   90.00
_cell.angle_beta   90.00
_cell.angle_gamma   90.00
#
_symmetry.space_group_name_H-M   'P 1'
#
loop_
_entity.id
_entity.type
_entity.pdbx_description
1 polymer ?
#
loop_
_entity_poly.entity_id
_entity_poly.type
_entity_poly.pdbx_seq_one_letter_code
_entity_poly.pdbx_strand_id
1 'polypeptide(L)'
;MSTTISADEQSSFIKKLKHACSSYDSAARKYLGAVKELDVALEALAIAFRELAQGEENEGVRNKADTLCTAVDRHMANTSVNASASNKAQLPPDTTPPASAGYPFASYMSDFTHEMSYAVEELRETLRAVEKAKTKQDELVSKYSKKRSEVDSLEMKLAKKNQGITSNEKFAAKVADRDALKALVAAGDEEFTHVYNVLLQKRSQTIERVIDGMHSYSGKYYMSLAKTLRS
;
A
#
# COMPACT_ATOMS: atom_id res chain seq x y z
N MET A 1 3.59 20.40 -22.10
CA MET A 1 4.97 19.96 -22.41
C MET A 1 5.17 18.63 -21.69
N SER A 2 5.09 17.51 -22.40
CA SER A 2 5.32 16.19 -21.81
C SER A 2 6.81 15.90 -21.83
N THR A 3 7.45 16.04 -20.68
CA THR A 3 8.83 15.58 -20.48
C THR A 3 8.82 14.06 -20.59
N THR A 4 9.33 13.52 -21.70
CA THR A 4 9.58 12.08 -21.84
C THR A 4 10.61 11.67 -20.80
N ILE A 5 10.14 11.06 -19.71
CA ILE A 5 10.97 10.47 -18.66
C ILE A 5 11.76 9.32 -19.29
N SER A 6 13.07 9.27 -19.07
CA SER A 6 13.94 8.23 -19.62
C SER A 6 13.64 6.85 -19.00
N ALA A 7 13.97 5.79 -19.72
CA ALA A 7 13.81 4.41 -19.23
C ALA A 7 14.57 4.16 -17.91
N ASP A 8 15.72 4.80 -17.73
CA ASP A 8 16.52 4.70 -16.51
C ASP A 8 15.84 5.40 -15.32
N GLU A 9 15.24 6.57 -15.55
CA GLU A 9 14.46 7.28 -14.54
C GLU A 9 13.21 6.49 -14.14
N GLN A 10 12.49 5.90 -15.11
CA GLN A 10 11.34 5.04 -14.84
C GLN A 10 11.73 3.81 -14.00
N SER A 11 12.88 3.19 -14.32
CA SER A 11 13.44 2.06 -13.56
C SER A 11 13.79 2.43 -12.13
N SER A 12 14.47 3.56 -11.96
CA SER A 12 14.84 4.12 -10.66
C SER A 12 13.58 4.43 -9.83
N PHE A 13 12.56 4.99 -10.48
CA PHE A 13 11.29 5.31 -9.85
C PHE A 13 10.55 4.05 -9.34
N ILE A 14 10.43 3.00 -10.15
CA ILE A 14 9.79 1.72 -9.75
C ILE A 14 10.48 1.15 -8.50
N LYS A 15 11.82 1.12 -8.50
CA LYS A 15 12.61 0.65 -7.34
C LYS A 15 12.37 1.49 -6.09
N LYS A 16 12.37 2.82 -6.23
CA LYS A 16 12.08 3.76 -5.13
C LYS A 16 10.67 3.56 -4.57
N LEU A 17 9.68 3.37 -5.44
CA LEU A 17 8.29 3.19 -5.03
C LEU A 17 8.08 1.85 -4.32
N LYS A 18 8.73 0.78 -4.78
CA LYS A 18 8.77 -0.51 -4.08
C LYS A 18 9.35 -0.38 -2.67
N HIS A 19 10.50 0.29 -2.54
CA HIS A 19 11.11 0.57 -1.24
C HIS A 19 10.20 1.41 -0.34
N ALA A 20 9.53 2.43 -0.90
CA ALA A 20 8.57 3.25 -0.17
C ALA A 20 7.40 2.43 0.38
N CYS A 21 6.86 1.48 -0.40
CA CYS A 21 5.80 0.59 0.08
C CYS A 21 6.27 -0.29 1.25
N SER A 22 7.50 -0.80 1.23
CA SER A 22 8.07 -1.57 2.34
C SER A 22 8.37 -0.71 3.57
N SER A 23 8.83 0.52 3.35
CA SER A 23 9.08 1.50 4.41
C SER A 23 7.78 1.90 5.11
N TYR A 24 6.71 2.09 4.32
CA TYR A 24 5.37 2.36 4.83
C TYR A 24 4.89 1.25 5.77
N ASP A 25 4.96 -0.03 5.39
CA ASP A 25 4.54 -1.13 6.28
C ASP A 25 5.28 -1.15 7.61
N SER A 26 6.59 -0.92 7.55
CA SER A 26 7.42 -0.85 8.75
C SER A 26 6.97 0.31 9.65
N ALA A 27 6.74 1.49 9.07
CA ALA A 27 6.27 2.66 9.80
C ALA A 27 4.85 2.45 10.35
N ALA A 28 3.93 1.91 9.56
CA ALA A 28 2.56 1.61 9.94
C ALA A 28 2.50 0.61 11.10
N ARG A 29 3.26 -0.50 11.04
CA ARG A 29 3.32 -1.47 12.15
C ARG A 29 3.87 -0.84 13.43
N LYS A 30 4.94 -0.04 13.34
CA LYS A 30 5.50 0.66 14.50
C LYS A 30 4.49 1.65 15.10
N TYR A 31 3.81 2.40 14.24
CA TYR A 31 2.78 3.34 14.65
C TYR A 31 1.63 2.64 15.37
N LEU A 32 1.05 1.59 14.79
CA LEU A 32 -0.04 0.83 15.43
C LEU A 32 0.41 0.14 16.72
N GLY A 33 1.67 -0.32 16.78
CA GLY A 33 2.28 -0.82 18.01
C GLY A 33 2.31 0.25 19.12
N ALA A 34 2.76 1.46 18.80
CA ALA A 34 2.78 2.57 19.75
C ALA A 34 1.37 2.98 20.21
N VAL A 35 0.37 2.96 19.32
CA VAL A 35 -1.02 3.23 19.71
C VAL A 35 -1.55 2.14 20.66
N LYS A 36 -1.22 0.87 20.41
CA LYS A 36 -1.57 -0.22 21.33
C LYS A 36 -0.92 -0.04 22.70
N GLU A 37 0.35 0.33 22.73
CA GLU A 37 1.08 0.57 23.99
C GLU A 37 0.47 1.74 24.78
N LEU A 38 -0.01 2.77 24.09
CA LEU A 38 -0.75 3.87 24.71
C LEU A 38 -2.01 3.37 25.44
N ASP A 39 -2.81 2.51 24.80
CA ASP A 39 -4.02 1.96 25.44
C ASP A 39 -3.67 1.10 26.67
N VAL A 40 -2.65 0.25 26.57
CA VAL A 40 -2.17 -0.56 27.70
C VAL A 40 -1.71 0.32 28.85
N ALA A 41 -0.98 1.40 28.55
CA ALA A 41 -0.53 2.34 29.57
C ALA A 41 -1.70 3.10 30.22
N LEU A 42 -2.74 3.44 29.45
CA LEU A 42 -3.94 4.09 29.98
C LEU A 42 -4.74 3.17 30.90
N GLU A 43 -4.87 1.88 30.55
CA GLU A 43 -5.47 0.87 31.41
C GLU A 43 -4.69 0.74 32.73
N ALA A 44 -3.35 0.66 32.66
CA ALA A 44 -2.50 0.60 33.85
C ALA A 44 -2.64 1.85 34.74
N LEU A 45 -2.75 3.04 34.15
CA LEU A 45 -3.01 4.28 34.90
C LEU A 45 -4.37 4.27 35.59
N ALA A 46 -5.42 3.78 34.91
CA ALA A 46 -6.74 3.64 35.51
C ALA A 46 -6.72 2.69 36.71
N ILE A 47 -6.03 1.55 36.59
CA ILE A 47 -5.85 0.61 37.71
C ILE A 47 -5.13 1.31 38.89
N ALA A 48 -4.02 2.01 38.62
CA ALA A 48 -3.29 2.73 39.65
C ALA A 48 -4.13 3.83 40.34
N PHE A 49 -4.95 4.59 39.59
CA PHE A 49 -5.87 5.57 40.19
C PHE A 49 -6.90 4.92 41.08
N ARG A 50 -7.46 3.77 40.66
CA ARG A 50 -8.40 3.01 41.46
C ARG A 50 -7.77 2.51 42.76
N GLU A 51 -6.53 2.05 42.71
CA GLU A 51 -5.76 1.64 43.90
C GLU A 51 -5.48 2.82 44.84
N LEU A 52 -5.06 3.97 44.30
CA LEU A 52 -4.81 5.19 45.09
C LEU A 52 -6.07 5.73 45.77
N ALA A 53 -7.25 5.55 45.15
CA ALA A 53 -8.52 5.98 45.73
C ALA A 53 -9.04 5.03 46.83
N GLN A 54 -8.40 3.88 47.05
CA GLN A 54 -8.81 2.96 48.12
C GLN A 54 -8.56 3.61 49.49
N GLY A 55 -9.62 3.66 50.31
CA GLY A 55 -9.55 4.30 51.63
C GLY A 55 -9.58 5.84 51.59
N GLU A 56 -9.77 6.46 50.42
CA GLU A 56 -9.99 7.90 50.33
C GLU A 56 -11.31 8.28 51.02
N GLU A 57 -11.25 9.21 51.97
CA GLU A 57 -12.41 9.68 52.75
C GLU A 57 -13.20 10.76 51.99
N ASN A 58 -12.54 11.52 51.11
CA ASN A 58 -13.17 12.52 50.27
C ASN A 58 -13.95 11.87 49.11
N GLU A 59 -15.26 11.79 49.28
CA GLU A 59 -16.20 11.23 48.29
C GLU A 59 -16.06 11.89 46.90
N GLY A 60 -15.79 13.19 46.84
CA GLY A 60 -15.59 13.91 45.58
C GLY A 60 -14.35 13.49 44.81
N VAL A 61 -13.28 13.10 45.50
CA VAL A 61 -12.05 12.57 44.88
C VAL A 61 -12.28 11.14 44.43
N ARG A 62 -12.92 10.32 45.27
CA ARG A 62 -13.28 8.93 44.96
C ARG A 62 -14.15 8.84 43.70
N ASN A 63 -15.20 9.67 43.62
CA ASN A 63 -16.11 9.71 42.47
C ASN A 63 -15.40 10.13 41.17
N LYS A 64 -14.42 11.03 41.24
CA LYS A 64 -13.61 11.41 40.07
C LYS A 64 -12.75 10.25 39.58
N ALA A 65 -12.08 9.55 40.51
CA ALA A 65 -11.29 8.37 40.16
C ALA A 65 -12.16 7.28 39.53
N ASP A 66 -13.31 6.97 40.12
CA ASP A 66 -14.23 5.95 39.60
C ASP A 66 -14.79 6.31 38.21
N THR A 67 -15.12 7.58 37.98
CA THR A 67 -15.63 8.06 36.69
C THR A 67 -14.59 7.87 35.58
N LEU A 68 -13.35 8.31 35.83
CA LEU A 68 -12.24 8.15 34.87
C LEU A 68 -11.98 6.67 34.60
N CYS A 69 -11.87 5.84 35.64
CA CYS A 69 -11.58 4.41 35.48
C CYS A 69 -12.68 3.71 34.69
N THR A 70 -13.95 4.00 34.99
CA THR A 70 -15.10 3.45 34.25
C THR A 70 -15.11 3.89 32.79
N ALA A 71 -14.70 5.14 32.50
CA ALA A 71 -14.60 5.64 31.14
C ALA A 71 -13.50 4.91 30.34
N VAL A 72 -12.33 4.69 30.96
CA VAL A 72 -11.23 3.91 30.38
C VAL A 72 -11.67 2.46 30.14
N ASP A 73 -12.27 1.80 31.14
CA ASP A 73 -12.77 0.43 31.01
C ASP A 73 -13.77 0.30 29.86
N ARG A 74 -14.66 1.30 29.67
CA ARG A 74 -15.60 1.30 28.54
C ARG A 74 -14.89 1.47 27.19
N HIS A 75 -13.86 2.33 27.12
CA HIS A 75 -13.04 2.47 25.92
C HIS A 75 -12.36 1.14 25.55
N MET A 76 -11.87 0.42 26.56
CA MET A 76 -11.22 -0.87 26.39
C MET A 76 -12.21 -2.00 26.09
N ALA A 77 -13.36 -2.09 26.78
CA ALA A 77 -14.32 -3.19 26.64
C ALA A 77 -14.95 -3.29 25.25
N ASN A 78 -15.07 -2.16 24.54
CA ASN A 78 -15.51 -2.12 23.14
C ASN A 78 -14.53 -2.79 22.16
N THR A 79 -13.40 -3.32 22.63
CA THR A 79 -12.50 -4.19 21.83
C THR A 79 -13.04 -5.62 21.64
N SER A 80 -13.99 -6.08 22.46
CA SER A 80 -14.39 -7.51 22.50
C SER A 80 -15.56 -7.89 21.59
N VAL A 81 -16.40 -6.95 21.17
CA VAL A 81 -17.67 -7.27 20.49
C VAL A 81 -17.51 -7.54 18.99
N ASN A 82 -16.40 -7.11 18.37
CA ASN A 82 -16.20 -7.23 16.92
C ASN A 82 -15.25 -8.38 16.48
N ALA A 83 -14.68 -9.14 17.42
CA ALA A 83 -13.78 -10.25 17.10
C ALA A 83 -14.52 -11.60 16.85
N SER A 84 -15.85 -11.64 16.96
CA SER A 84 -16.62 -12.90 16.83
C SER A 84 -18.02 -12.66 16.28
N ALA A 85 -18.13 -12.25 15.02
CA ALA A 85 -19.42 -12.25 14.29
C ALA A 85 -19.28 -12.92 12.92
N SER A 86 -18.69 -14.10 12.91
CA SER A 86 -18.84 -15.08 11.83
C SER A 86 -19.24 -16.42 12.44
N ASN A 87 -20.41 -16.47 13.09
CA ASN A 87 -21.23 -17.68 13.13
C ASN A 87 -22.66 -17.37 13.61
N LYS A 88 -23.60 -17.78 12.75
CA LYS A 88 -25.05 -17.90 12.90
C LYS A 88 -25.52 -18.14 14.35
N ALA A 89 -26.19 -17.16 14.97
CA ALA A 89 -27.25 -17.39 15.95
C ALA A 89 -28.10 -16.12 16.19
N GLN A 90 -29.40 -16.33 16.20
CA GLN A 90 -30.54 -15.43 16.37
C GLN A 90 -30.41 -14.36 17.47
N LEU A 91 -30.69 -13.09 17.12
CA LEU A 91 -30.97 -11.97 18.03
C LEU A 91 -32.31 -12.15 18.77
N PRO A 92 -32.44 -11.70 20.04
CA PRO A 92 -33.62 -10.99 20.50
C PRO A 92 -33.50 -9.48 20.21
N PRO A 93 -34.61 -8.78 19.90
CA PRO A 93 -34.62 -7.37 19.54
C PRO A 93 -34.83 -6.52 20.80
N ASP A 94 -33.78 -5.89 21.31
CA ASP A 94 -33.84 -4.59 22.01
C ASP A 94 -32.53 -4.33 22.75
N THR A 95 -31.49 -4.03 21.98
CA THR A 95 -30.36 -3.30 22.53
C THR A 95 -29.86 -2.39 21.43
N THR A 96 -30.55 -1.27 21.27
CA THR A 96 -29.96 -0.09 20.64
C THR A 96 -28.58 0.10 21.28
N PRO A 97 -27.48 0.05 20.51
CA PRO A 97 -26.17 0.34 21.07
C PRO A 97 -26.25 1.73 21.67
N PRO A 98 -25.78 1.95 22.91
CA PRO A 98 -25.78 3.29 23.48
C PRO A 98 -25.09 4.22 22.49
N ALA A 99 -25.81 5.27 22.07
CA ALA A 99 -25.39 6.24 21.05
C ALA A 99 -24.12 7.05 21.42
N SER A 100 -23.42 6.66 22.50
CA SER A 100 -22.15 7.24 22.95
C SER A 100 -20.99 6.23 22.94
N ALA A 101 -21.13 5.07 22.29
CA ALA A 101 -20.02 4.13 22.14
C ALA A 101 -18.88 4.86 21.39
N GLY A 102 -17.79 5.16 22.11
CA GLY A 102 -16.61 5.79 21.54
C GLY A 102 -16.02 4.95 20.40
N TYR A 103 -14.99 5.44 19.74
CA TYR A 103 -14.30 4.73 18.68
C TYR A 103 -13.13 3.93 19.28
N PRO A 104 -13.29 2.62 19.55
CA PRO A 104 -12.32 1.83 20.28
C PRO A 104 -11.12 1.47 19.41
N PHE A 105 -10.02 1.07 20.05
CA PHE A 105 -8.81 0.66 19.36
C PHE A 105 -9.00 -0.47 18.35
N ALA A 106 -9.84 -1.46 18.65
CA ALA A 106 -10.10 -2.57 17.74
C ALA A 106 -10.75 -2.10 16.41
N SER A 107 -11.73 -1.19 16.49
CA SER A 107 -12.33 -0.56 15.30
C SER A 107 -11.32 0.28 14.55
N TYR A 108 -10.51 1.05 15.27
CA TYR A 108 -9.43 1.83 14.67
C TYR A 108 -8.42 0.98 13.91
N MET A 109 -7.95 -0.11 14.52
CA MET A 109 -7.02 -1.07 13.91
C MET A 109 -7.61 -1.73 12.67
N SER A 110 -8.88 -2.11 12.74
CA SER A 110 -9.60 -2.71 11.61
C SER A 110 -9.69 -1.72 10.44
N ASP A 111 -10.17 -0.51 10.70
CA ASP A 111 -10.35 0.51 9.65
C ASP A 111 -9.02 0.96 9.06
N PHE A 112 -7.99 1.17 9.90
CA PHE A 112 -6.65 1.49 9.46
C PHE A 112 -6.09 0.41 8.53
N THR A 113 -6.23 -0.87 8.93
CA THR A 113 -5.73 -1.99 8.13
C THR A 113 -6.52 -2.10 6.82
N HIS A 114 -7.85 -2.02 6.89
CA HIS A 114 -8.70 -2.22 5.72
C HIS A 114 -8.58 -1.08 4.70
N GLU A 115 -8.48 0.17 5.13
CA GLU A 115 -8.45 1.29 4.20
C GLU A 115 -7.04 1.63 3.75
N MET A 116 -6.10 1.72 4.69
CA MET A 116 -4.78 2.25 4.37
C MET A 116 -3.81 1.16 3.96
N SER A 117 -3.75 0.05 4.72
CA SER A 117 -2.84 -1.05 4.39
C SER A 117 -3.26 -1.76 3.09
N TYR A 118 -4.56 -1.93 2.85
CA TYR A 118 -5.06 -2.50 1.60
C TYR A 118 -4.75 -1.62 0.39
N ALA A 119 -4.91 -0.29 0.49
CA ALA A 119 -4.56 0.61 -0.60
C ALA A 119 -3.09 0.49 -1.01
N VAL A 120 -2.18 0.29 -0.04
CA VAL A 120 -0.76 0.05 -0.33
C VAL A 120 -0.52 -1.33 -0.94
N GLU A 121 -1.29 -2.35 -0.56
CA GLU A 121 -1.20 -3.68 -1.21
C GLU A 121 -1.66 -3.63 -2.67
N GLU A 122 -2.77 -2.94 -2.99
CA GLU A 122 -3.20 -2.74 -4.38
C GLU A 122 -2.13 -2.01 -5.22
N LEU A 123 -1.42 -1.04 -4.62
CA LEU A 123 -0.29 -0.37 -5.27
C LEU A 123 0.86 -1.34 -5.53
N ARG A 124 1.13 -2.30 -4.62
CA ARG A 124 2.15 -3.34 -4.84
C ARG A 124 1.78 -4.29 -5.96
N GLU A 125 0.52 -4.66 -6.09
CA GLU A 125 0.07 -5.50 -7.20
C GLU A 125 0.31 -4.79 -8.54
N THR A 126 -0.01 -3.50 -8.61
CA THR A 126 0.26 -2.66 -9.77
C THR A 126 1.76 -2.53 -10.05
N LEU A 127 2.59 -2.37 -9.01
CA LEU A 127 4.05 -2.38 -9.13
C LEU A 127 4.58 -3.69 -9.73
N ARG A 128 4.09 -4.85 -9.25
CA ARG A 128 4.49 -6.16 -9.79
C ARG A 128 4.12 -6.30 -11.27
N ALA A 129 2.98 -5.76 -11.69
CA ALA A 129 2.58 -5.75 -13.10
C ALA A 129 3.55 -4.92 -13.96
N VAL A 130 3.93 -3.73 -13.49
CA VAL A 130 4.93 -2.88 -14.18
C VAL A 130 6.30 -3.55 -14.23
N GLU A 131 6.75 -4.17 -13.14
CA GLU A 131 8.03 -4.91 -13.11
C GLU A 131 8.04 -6.02 -14.18
N LYS A 132 6.96 -6.80 -14.29
CA LYS A 132 6.82 -7.84 -15.32
C LYS A 132 6.83 -7.28 -16.74
N ALA A 133 6.05 -6.23 -17.00
CA ALA A 133 6.00 -5.58 -18.31
C ALA A 133 7.38 -5.03 -18.70
N LYS A 134 8.09 -4.44 -17.74
CA LYS A 134 9.46 -3.95 -17.94
C LYS A 134 10.43 -5.06 -18.29
N THR A 135 10.46 -6.15 -17.52
CA THR A 135 11.36 -7.29 -17.81
C THR A 135 11.08 -7.86 -19.19
N LYS A 136 9.81 -8.02 -19.57
CA LYS A 136 9.41 -8.44 -20.91
C LYS A 136 9.94 -7.48 -21.99
N GLN A 137 9.85 -6.17 -21.76
CA GLN A 137 10.36 -5.16 -22.69
C GLN A 137 11.88 -5.20 -22.83
N ASP A 138 12.61 -5.30 -21.71
CA ASP A 138 14.08 -5.40 -21.69
C ASP A 138 14.55 -6.66 -22.46
N GLU A 139 13.83 -7.78 -22.32
CA GLU A 139 14.09 -9.01 -23.08
C GLU A 139 13.84 -8.84 -24.59
N LEU A 140 12.75 -8.19 -24.99
CA LEU A 140 12.44 -7.92 -26.39
C LEU A 140 13.49 -7.01 -27.04
N VAL A 141 13.88 -5.95 -26.34
CA VAL A 141 14.93 -5.01 -26.78
C VAL A 141 16.26 -5.75 -26.96
N SER A 142 16.62 -6.62 -26.02
CA SER A 142 17.84 -7.46 -26.12
C SER A 142 17.81 -8.39 -27.33
N LYS A 143 16.68 -9.10 -27.57
CA LYS A 143 16.50 -9.97 -28.73
C LYS A 143 16.58 -9.20 -30.05
N TYR A 144 15.94 -8.04 -30.13
CA TYR A 144 16.01 -7.16 -31.30
C TYR A 144 17.44 -6.67 -31.55
N SER A 145 18.14 -6.19 -30.52
CA SER A 145 19.53 -5.73 -30.63
C SER A 145 20.44 -6.80 -31.20
N LYS A 146 20.34 -8.04 -30.69
CA LYS A 146 21.08 -9.19 -31.21
C LYS A 146 20.79 -9.45 -32.69
N LYS A 147 19.52 -9.49 -33.08
CA LYS A 147 19.10 -9.74 -34.47
C LYS A 147 19.52 -8.62 -35.42
N ARG A 148 19.48 -7.36 -34.96
CA ARG A 148 20.03 -6.22 -35.68
C ARG A 148 21.52 -6.40 -35.95
N SER A 149 22.32 -6.73 -34.93
CA SER A 149 23.75 -6.98 -35.13
C SER A 149 24.05 -8.15 -36.08
N GLU A 150 23.22 -9.19 -36.09
CA GLU A 150 23.33 -10.29 -37.05
C GLU A 150 23.07 -9.86 -38.50
N VAL A 151 22.08 -8.97 -38.71
CA VAL A 151 21.79 -8.37 -40.02
C VAL A 151 22.97 -7.50 -40.46
N ASP A 152 23.43 -6.60 -39.60
CA ASP A 152 24.55 -5.69 -39.89
C ASP A 152 25.84 -6.49 -40.23
N SER A 153 26.10 -7.57 -39.48
CA SER A 153 27.24 -8.46 -39.75
C SER A 153 27.14 -9.16 -41.10
N LEU A 154 25.94 -9.60 -41.49
CA LEU A 154 25.72 -10.26 -42.77
C LEU A 154 25.84 -9.28 -43.94
N GLU A 155 25.30 -8.07 -43.78
CA GLU A 155 25.44 -6.98 -44.74
C GLU A 155 26.92 -6.67 -45.02
N MET A 156 27.71 -6.48 -43.96
CA MET A 156 29.16 -6.26 -44.11
C MET A 156 29.87 -7.42 -44.82
N LYS A 157 29.47 -8.67 -44.56
CA LYS A 157 30.07 -9.85 -45.22
C LYS A 157 29.72 -9.91 -46.71
N LEU A 158 28.49 -9.57 -47.08
CA LEU A 158 28.06 -9.55 -48.47
C LEU A 158 28.74 -8.40 -49.23
N ALA A 159 28.80 -7.21 -48.63
CA ALA A 159 29.51 -6.06 -49.17
C ALA A 159 31.00 -6.36 -49.44
N LYS A 160 31.69 -7.00 -48.48
CA LYS A 160 33.11 -7.41 -48.65
C LYS A 160 33.33 -8.40 -49.80
N LYS A 161 32.31 -9.16 -50.18
CA LYS A 161 32.35 -10.14 -51.28
C LYS A 161 31.81 -9.57 -52.60
N ASN A 162 31.48 -8.27 -52.65
CA ASN A 162 30.77 -7.63 -53.77
C ASN A 162 29.49 -8.39 -54.18
N GLN A 163 28.83 -9.04 -53.22
CA GLN A 163 27.57 -9.75 -53.46
C GLN A 163 26.39 -8.80 -53.25
N GLY A 164 25.43 -8.81 -54.18
CA GLY A 164 24.21 -8.02 -54.08
C GLY A 164 23.34 -8.46 -52.90
N ILE A 165 23.02 -7.52 -52.01
CA ILE A 165 22.12 -7.72 -50.86
C ILE A 165 20.67 -7.98 -51.29
N THR A 166 20.23 -7.42 -52.41
CA THR A 166 18.88 -7.58 -52.96
C THR A 166 18.59 -8.97 -53.50
N SER A 167 19.62 -9.71 -53.92
CA SER A 167 19.51 -11.07 -54.45
C SER A 167 19.79 -12.16 -53.40
N ASN A 168 20.08 -11.79 -52.14
CA ASN A 168 20.45 -12.75 -51.10
C ASN A 168 19.24 -13.11 -50.22
N GLU A 169 18.65 -14.29 -50.45
CA GLU A 169 17.48 -14.78 -49.70
C GLU A 169 17.72 -14.85 -48.19
N LYS A 170 18.93 -15.24 -47.76
CA LYS A 170 19.30 -15.32 -46.34
C LYS A 170 19.34 -13.95 -45.67
N PHE A 171 19.78 -12.92 -46.40
CA PHE A 171 19.75 -11.54 -45.93
C PHE A 171 18.31 -11.05 -45.80
N ALA A 172 17.48 -11.26 -46.83
CA ALA A 172 16.06 -10.91 -46.80
C ALA A 172 15.32 -11.57 -45.62
N ALA A 173 15.57 -12.86 -45.38
CA ALA A 173 14.99 -13.58 -44.24
C ALA A 173 15.41 -13.00 -42.87
N LYS A 174 16.69 -12.66 -42.69
CA LYS A 174 17.16 -12.04 -41.44
C LYS A 174 16.61 -10.62 -41.24
N VAL A 175 16.42 -9.87 -42.31
CA VAL A 175 15.77 -8.55 -42.28
C VAL A 175 14.31 -8.69 -41.84
N ALA A 176 13.57 -9.65 -42.41
CA ALA A 176 12.18 -9.93 -42.03
C ALA A 176 12.06 -10.32 -40.54
N ASP A 177 12.94 -11.20 -40.04
CA ASP A 177 13.03 -11.56 -38.61
C ASP A 177 13.26 -10.33 -37.71
N ARG A 178 14.20 -9.46 -38.09
CA ARG A 178 14.52 -8.23 -37.35
C ARG A 178 13.32 -7.29 -37.32
N ASP A 179 12.64 -7.11 -38.43
CA ASP A 179 11.52 -6.19 -38.56
C ASP A 179 10.28 -6.71 -37.80
N ALA A 180 10.06 -8.03 -37.79
CA ALA A 180 9.06 -8.66 -36.93
C ALA A 180 9.35 -8.39 -35.44
N LEU A 181 10.61 -8.53 -35.00
CA LEU A 181 11.00 -8.19 -33.62
C LEU A 181 10.90 -6.69 -33.32
N LYS A 182 11.19 -5.83 -34.30
CA LYS A 182 11.03 -4.38 -34.15
C LYS A 182 9.57 -4.01 -33.86
N ALA A 183 8.62 -4.65 -34.56
CA ALA A 183 7.20 -4.46 -34.29
C ALA A 183 6.81 -4.93 -32.89
N LEU A 184 7.35 -6.08 -32.43
CA LEU A 184 7.12 -6.56 -31.06
C LEU A 184 7.71 -5.64 -29.99
N VAL A 185 8.89 -5.07 -30.21
CA VAL A 185 9.50 -4.07 -29.30
C VAL A 185 8.64 -2.82 -29.21
N ALA A 186 8.10 -2.34 -30.33
CA ALA A 186 7.20 -1.18 -30.34
C ALA A 186 5.91 -1.47 -29.55
N ALA A 187 5.27 -2.61 -29.81
CA ALA A 187 4.08 -3.03 -29.06
C ALA A 187 4.36 -3.22 -27.55
N GLY A 188 5.53 -3.76 -27.20
CA GLY A 188 5.94 -3.91 -25.81
C GLY A 188 6.24 -2.56 -25.12
N ASP A 189 6.73 -1.56 -25.86
CA ASP A 189 6.96 -0.20 -25.36
C ASP A 189 5.64 0.51 -25.05
N GLU A 190 4.64 0.34 -25.92
CA GLU A 190 3.28 0.83 -25.70
C GLU A 190 2.62 0.16 -24.50
N GLU A 191 2.74 -1.18 -24.36
CA GLU A 191 2.24 -1.94 -23.22
C GLU A 191 2.89 -1.45 -21.91
N PHE A 192 4.22 -1.36 -21.87
CA PHE A 192 4.94 -0.87 -20.70
C PHE A 192 4.53 0.56 -20.34
N THR A 193 4.46 1.46 -21.32
CA THR A 193 4.04 2.85 -21.13
C THR A 193 2.63 2.93 -20.55
N HIS A 194 1.70 2.10 -21.05
CA HIS A 194 0.34 2.04 -20.55
C HIS A 194 0.31 1.61 -19.07
N VAL A 195 0.92 0.49 -18.71
CA VAL A 195 0.91 -0.03 -17.33
C VAL A 195 1.68 0.92 -16.39
N TYR A 196 2.73 1.58 -16.87
CA TYR A 196 3.46 2.60 -16.10
C TYR A 196 2.59 3.82 -15.79
N ASN A 197 1.79 4.30 -16.74
CA ASN A 197 0.84 5.40 -16.50
C ASN A 197 -0.24 5.00 -15.48
N VAL A 198 -0.75 3.77 -15.56
CA VAL A 198 -1.68 3.22 -14.54
C VAL A 198 -1.03 3.23 -13.16
N LEU A 199 0.26 2.85 -13.04
CA LEU A 199 1.01 2.92 -11.78
C LEU A 199 1.09 4.36 -11.24
N LEU A 200 1.36 5.35 -12.09
CA LEU A 200 1.42 6.75 -11.67
C LEU A 200 0.08 7.24 -11.11
N GLN A 201 -1.02 6.91 -11.78
CA GLN A 201 -2.36 7.24 -11.30
C GLN A 201 -2.70 6.53 -9.98
N LYS A 202 -2.47 5.21 -9.92
CA LYS A 202 -2.74 4.41 -8.71
C LYS A 202 -1.91 4.88 -7.53
N ARG A 203 -0.66 5.30 -7.75
CA ARG A 203 0.19 5.89 -6.72
C ARG A 203 -0.46 7.13 -6.11
N SER A 204 -0.89 8.09 -6.93
CA SER A 204 -1.51 9.32 -6.43
C SER A 204 -2.75 9.02 -5.60
N GLN A 205 -3.64 8.17 -6.12
CA GLN A 205 -4.85 7.71 -5.41
C GLN A 205 -4.51 7.02 -4.08
N THR A 206 -3.46 6.19 -4.05
CA THR A 206 -3.04 5.49 -2.83
C THR A 206 -2.54 6.48 -1.77
N ILE A 207 -1.75 7.49 -2.19
CA ILE A 207 -1.26 8.52 -1.27
C ILE A 207 -2.42 9.30 -0.66
N GLU A 208 -3.38 9.72 -1.48
CA GLU A 208 -4.60 10.41 -1.03
C GLU A 208 -5.38 9.55 -0.04
N ARG A 209 -5.70 8.29 -0.39
CA ARG A 209 -6.42 7.36 0.50
C ARG A 209 -5.71 7.14 1.84
N VAL A 210 -4.39 7.00 1.84
CA VAL A 210 -3.60 6.80 3.06
C VAL A 210 -3.63 8.06 3.94
N ILE A 211 -3.50 9.25 3.35
CA ILE A 211 -3.54 10.53 4.08
C ILE A 211 -4.94 10.78 4.65
N ASP A 212 -5.98 10.62 3.84
CA ASP A 212 -7.36 10.82 4.24
C ASP A 212 -7.78 9.79 5.30
N GLY A 213 -7.33 8.54 5.14
CA GLY A 213 -7.50 7.48 6.14
C GLY A 213 -6.87 7.86 7.48
N MET A 214 -5.62 8.35 7.48
CA MET A 214 -4.96 8.86 8.70
C MET A 214 -5.78 9.98 9.35
N HIS A 215 -6.15 11.00 8.57
CA HIS A 215 -6.90 12.14 9.11
C HIS A 215 -8.25 11.71 9.70
N SER A 216 -8.98 10.85 8.99
CA SER A 216 -10.31 10.41 9.39
C SER A 216 -10.26 9.47 10.61
N TYR A 217 -9.50 8.38 10.52
CA TYR A 217 -9.54 7.31 11.52
C TYR A 217 -8.70 7.64 12.74
N SER A 218 -7.48 8.16 12.56
CA SER A 218 -6.66 8.61 13.70
C SER A 218 -7.31 9.80 14.39
N GLY A 219 -7.89 10.73 13.63
CA GLY A 219 -8.65 11.87 14.18
C GLY A 219 -9.82 11.41 15.05
N LYS A 220 -10.68 10.50 14.53
CA LYS A 220 -11.79 9.91 15.30
C LYS A 220 -11.31 9.21 16.57
N TYR A 221 -10.24 8.41 16.47
CA TYR A 221 -9.69 7.68 17.60
C TYR A 221 -9.16 8.61 18.68
N TYR A 222 -8.27 9.55 18.35
CA TYR A 222 -7.72 10.47 19.35
C TYR A 222 -8.76 11.43 19.91
N MET A 223 -9.78 11.83 19.14
CA MET A 223 -10.91 12.58 19.69
C MET A 223 -11.72 11.74 20.68
N SER A 224 -11.95 10.46 20.38
CA SER A 224 -12.62 9.54 21.32
C SER A 224 -11.80 9.36 22.59
N LEU A 225 -10.49 9.17 22.46
CA LEU A 225 -9.57 9.02 23.58
C LEU A 225 -9.53 10.28 24.46
N ALA A 226 -9.45 11.45 23.84
CA ALA A 226 -9.48 12.73 24.55
C ALA A 226 -10.81 12.95 25.29
N LYS A 227 -11.93 12.47 24.75
CA LYS A 227 -13.21 12.49 25.48
C LYS A 227 -13.17 11.56 26.69
N THR A 228 -12.65 10.34 26.53
CA THR A 228 -12.45 9.39 27.65
C THR A 228 -11.66 10.04 28.78
N LEU A 229 -10.54 10.69 28.48
CA LEU A 229 -9.66 11.31 29.49
C LEU A 229 -10.23 12.57 30.16
N ARG A 230 -11.30 13.16 29.61
CA ARG A 230 -11.98 14.34 30.18
C ARG A 230 -13.21 13.97 31.02
N SER A 231 -13.48 12.67 31.20
CA SER A 231 -14.63 12.14 31.94
C SER A 231 -14.37 12.20 33.45
#